data_AF-A0A6I1KEE6-F1
#
_entry.id   AF-A0A6I1KEE6-F1
#
_cell.length_a   1.000
_cell.length_b   1.000
_cell.length_c   1.000
_cell.angle_alpha   90.00
_cell.angle_beta   90.00
_cell.angle_gamma   90.00
#
_symmetry.space_group_name_H-M   'P 1'
#
loop_
_entity.id
_entity.type
_entity.pdbx_description
1 polymer ?
#
loop_
_entity_poly.entity_id
_entity_poly.type
_entity_poly.pdbx_seq_one_letter_code
_entity_poly.pdbx_strand_id
1 'polypeptide(L)'
;MKKVMHGMLALVVLTFSLLLSVPAMATTVTVGAPGDPGNGNAFPFGGTISPNPGTRYQQVYNSSLFPGLMTINEISFFNTQHNPGQASFDTATYEIHLSTTPQPVNGLDTVNFDDNVGDDDQLFFTGVIGGVMGMRITFVGVGFSYDPEEGNLLLDILKSGSLSDGNAFLDARNGTFGDDSSRAHDFGSEFEEWGLVTEFSDGQNNNVVPEPSTFLLLGAGLVGVGLLRKKFTS
;
A
#
# COMPACT_ATOMS: atom_id res chain seq x y z
N MET A 1 -52.77 -19.27 12.22
CA MET A 1 -51.49 -19.65 12.87
C MET A 1 -50.34 -19.88 11.87
N LYS A 2 -50.48 -20.72 10.83
CA LYS A 2 -49.39 -20.97 9.86
C LYS A 2 -48.80 -19.71 9.19
N LYS A 3 -49.63 -18.72 8.78
CA LYS A 3 -49.15 -17.48 8.13
C LYS A 3 -48.31 -16.55 9.04
N VAL A 4 -48.57 -16.55 10.34
CA VAL A 4 -47.83 -15.72 11.32
C VAL A 4 -46.42 -16.27 11.55
N MET A 5 -46.29 -17.60 11.53
CA MET A 5 -45.01 -18.29 11.74
C MET A 5 -44.04 -18.12 10.55
N HIS A 6 -44.55 -18.02 9.32
CA HIS A 6 -43.72 -17.74 8.13
C HIS A 6 -43.19 -16.30 8.10
N GLY A 7 -44.00 -15.33 8.58
CA GLY A 7 -43.57 -13.93 8.69
C GLY A 7 -42.51 -13.70 9.77
N MET A 8 -42.61 -14.39 10.91
CA MET A 8 -41.59 -14.34 11.97
C MET A 8 -40.28 -15.00 11.55
N LEU A 9 -40.34 -16.12 10.83
CA LEU A 9 -39.13 -16.81 10.35
C LEU A 9 -38.37 -15.97 9.31
N ALA A 10 -39.08 -15.31 8.39
CA ALA A 10 -38.48 -14.41 7.41
C ALA A 10 -37.82 -13.16 8.04
N LEU A 11 -38.44 -12.62 9.10
CA LEU A 11 -37.90 -11.46 9.83
C LEU A 11 -36.62 -11.83 10.60
N VAL A 12 -36.57 -12.99 11.26
CA VAL A 12 -35.40 -13.47 12.00
C VAL A 12 -34.21 -13.71 11.07
N VAL A 13 -34.44 -14.33 9.91
CA VAL A 13 -33.40 -14.55 8.89
C VAL A 13 -32.83 -13.22 8.38
N LEU A 14 -33.68 -12.21 8.12
CA LEU A 14 -33.22 -10.89 7.67
C LEU A 14 -32.38 -10.17 8.73
N THR A 15 -32.76 -10.21 10.01
CA THR A 15 -31.95 -9.65 11.12
C THR A 15 -30.63 -10.39 11.31
N PHE A 16 -30.58 -11.70 11.07
CA PHE A 16 -29.34 -12.47 11.22
C PHE A 16 -28.35 -12.18 10.07
N SER A 17 -28.83 -11.93 8.86
CA SER A 17 -28.00 -11.52 7.72
C SER A 17 -27.38 -10.13 7.88
N LEU A 18 -28.05 -9.19 8.56
CA LEU A 18 -27.53 -7.85 8.85
C LEU A 18 -26.50 -7.81 10.00
N LEU A 19 -26.41 -8.85 10.83
CA LEU A 19 -25.42 -8.94 11.92
C LEU A 19 -24.06 -9.51 11.45
N LEU A 20 -23.96 -9.98 10.21
CA LEU A 20 -22.75 -10.56 9.62
C LEU A 20 -22.01 -9.59 8.69
N SER A 21 -22.54 -8.39 8.44
CA SER A 21 -21.84 -7.37 7.66
C SER A 21 -20.80 -6.66 8.53
N VAL A 22 -19.58 -7.19 8.56
CA VAL A 22 -18.42 -6.48 9.11
C VAL A 22 -18.05 -5.37 8.12
N PRO A 23 -17.88 -4.11 8.55
CA PRO A 23 -17.37 -3.07 7.67
C PRO A 23 -15.96 -3.46 7.21
N ALA A 24 -15.73 -3.47 5.90
CA ALA A 24 -14.36 -3.58 5.36
C ALA A 24 -13.62 -2.28 5.73
N MET A 25 -12.69 -2.38 6.66
CA MET A 25 -11.75 -1.30 6.96
C MET A 25 -10.61 -1.38 5.96
N ALA A 26 -10.16 -0.22 5.47
CA ALA A 26 -8.97 -0.11 4.64
C ALA A 26 -7.78 -0.76 5.34
N THR A 27 -7.13 -1.73 4.71
CA THR A 27 -5.88 -2.31 5.23
C THR A 27 -4.72 -1.45 4.75
N THR A 28 -3.91 -0.96 5.68
CA THR A 28 -2.72 -0.15 5.40
C THR A 28 -1.54 -0.71 6.18
N VAL A 29 -0.40 -0.88 5.51
CA VAL A 29 0.88 -1.32 6.10
C VAL A 29 1.93 -0.29 5.76
N THR A 30 2.50 0.36 6.78
CA THR A 30 3.61 1.31 6.61
C THR A 30 4.88 0.70 7.17
N VAL A 31 5.92 0.59 6.35
CA VAL A 31 7.18 -0.05 6.71
C VAL A 31 8.30 1.00 6.78
N GLY A 32 9.09 0.96 7.86
CA GLY A 32 10.23 1.87 8.08
C GLY A 32 9.88 3.22 8.72
N ALA A 33 8.62 3.53 9.00
CA ALA A 33 8.24 4.80 9.62
C ALA A 33 8.59 4.86 11.13
N PRO A 34 8.89 6.06 11.69
CA PRO A 34 9.27 7.26 10.96
C PRO A 34 10.62 7.08 10.26
N GLY A 35 10.86 7.80 9.16
CA GLY A 35 12.20 7.82 8.57
C GLY A 35 13.25 8.45 9.50
N ASP A 36 14.52 8.26 9.19
CA ASP A 36 15.62 8.77 10.01
C ASP A 36 15.66 10.31 10.00
N PRO A 37 15.63 10.97 11.17
CA PRO A 37 15.53 12.44 11.25
C PRO A 37 16.64 13.19 10.53
N GLY A 38 16.26 14.17 9.69
CA GLY A 38 17.19 15.02 8.93
C GLY A 38 17.90 14.31 7.77
N ASN A 39 17.56 13.04 7.53
CA ASN A 39 18.17 12.21 6.51
C ASN A 39 17.14 11.83 5.43
N GLY A 40 17.63 11.29 4.33
CA GLY A 40 16.77 10.77 3.27
C GLY A 40 17.57 9.96 2.26
N ASN A 41 16.87 9.29 1.37
CA ASN A 41 17.45 8.50 0.31
C ASN A 41 17.05 9.06 -1.04
N ALA A 42 18.03 9.26 -1.91
CA ALA A 42 17.79 9.77 -3.26
C ALA A 42 17.28 8.69 -4.22
N PHE A 43 17.70 7.44 -4.07
CA PHE A 43 17.37 6.41 -5.07
C PHE A 43 15.94 5.86 -4.89
N PRO A 44 15.20 5.55 -5.96
CA PRO A 44 15.51 5.75 -7.39
C PRO A 44 15.01 7.10 -7.95
N PHE A 45 14.37 7.92 -7.13
CA PHE A 45 13.63 9.10 -7.60
C PHE A 45 14.49 10.36 -7.74
N GLY A 46 15.75 10.29 -7.35
CA GLY A 46 16.77 11.33 -7.43
C GLY A 46 18.16 10.69 -7.48
N GLY A 47 19.18 11.53 -7.37
CA GLY A 47 20.56 11.06 -7.16
C GLY A 47 21.19 10.43 -8.39
N THR A 48 20.81 10.84 -9.61
CA THR A 48 21.46 10.39 -10.84
C THR A 48 22.99 10.59 -10.75
N ILE A 49 23.75 9.48 -10.68
CA ILE A 49 25.22 9.51 -10.63
C ILE A 49 25.76 9.41 -12.06
N SER A 50 26.21 10.54 -12.62
CA SER A 50 26.98 10.54 -13.87
C SER A 50 28.35 9.88 -13.64
N PRO A 51 28.85 9.02 -14.56
CA PRO A 51 28.36 8.79 -15.92
C PRO A 51 27.39 7.61 -16.09
N ASN A 52 27.12 6.82 -15.04
CA ASN A 52 26.29 5.63 -15.11
C ASN A 52 25.01 5.85 -14.28
N PRO A 53 23.96 6.46 -14.86
CA PRO A 53 22.70 6.61 -14.15
C PRO A 53 22.17 5.22 -13.82
N GLY A 54 21.93 4.95 -12.53
CA GLY A 54 21.22 3.74 -12.12
C GLY A 54 19.85 3.66 -12.78
N THR A 55 19.43 2.44 -13.06
CA THR A 55 18.21 2.11 -13.82
C THR A 55 17.25 1.22 -13.04
N ARG A 56 17.68 0.62 -11.91
CA ARG A 56 16.85 -0.33 -11.18
C ARG A 56 17.07 -0.25 -9.68
N TYR A 57 15.97 -0.22 -8.95
CA TYR A 57 15.93 -0.22 -7.49
C TYR A 57 14.95 -1.27 -7.01
N GLN A 58 15.44 -2.21 -6.22
CA GLN A 58 14.65 -3.24 -5.56
C GLN A 58 14.66 -3.01 -4.06
N GLN A 59 13.52 -3.23 -3.42
CA GLN A 59 13.42 -3.24 -1.97
C GLN A 59 12.51 -4.38 -1.51
N VAL A 60 13.05 -5.20 -0.62
CA VAL A 60 12.34 -6.34 -0.03
C VAL A 60 11.76 -5.95 1.32
N TYR A 61 10.55 -6.39 1.61
CA TYR A 61 9.86 -6.17 2.87
C TYR A 61 9.55 -7.51 3.53
N ASN A 62 9.89 -7.62 4.81
CA ASN A 62 9.67 -8.84 5.57
C ASN A 62 8.18 -9.20 5.64
N SER A 63 7.83 -10.44 5.26
CA SER A 63 6.44 -10.88 5.20
C SER A 63 5.71 -10.82 6.55
N SER A 64 6.45 -10.91 7.67
CA SER A 64 5.88 -10.81 9.03
C SER A 64 5.29 -9.44 9.36
N LEU A 65 5.60 -8.40 8.57
CA LEU A 65 5.02 -7.07 8.71
C LEU A 65 3.59 -6.97 8.17
N PHE A 66 3.15 -7.98 7.42
CA PHE A 66 1.84 -8.01 6.79
C PHE A 66 0.91 -8.96 7.55
N PRO A 67 -0.29 -8.52 7.95
CA PRO A 67 -1.17 -9.28 8.85
C PRO A 67 -1.85 -10.49 8.19
N GLY A 68 -1.72 -10.64 6.87
CA GLY A 68 -2.32 -11.70 6.06
C GLY A 68 -2.48 -11.25 4.62
N LEU A 69 -3.21 -12.05 3.83
CA LEU A 69 -3.53 -11.76 2.44
C LEU A 69 -4.11 -10.34 2.29
N MET A 70 -3.53 -9.55 1.39
CA MET A 70 -4.02 -8.20 1.08
C MET A 70 -3.92 -7.89 -0.41
N THR A 71 -4.81 -7.03 -0.89
CA THR A 71 -4.67 -6.43 -2.22
C THR A 71 -4.02 -5.05 -2.07
N ILE A 72 -2.86 -4.86 -2.68
CA ILE A 72 -2.15 -3.59 -2.74
C ILE A 72 -2.66 -2.85 -3.96
N ASN A 73 -3.37 -1.75 -3.76
CA ASN A 73 -3.86 -0.85 -4.81
C ASN A 73 -3.11 0.48 -4.84
N GLU A 74 -2.51 0.85 -3.72
CA GLU A 74 -1.73 2.08 -3.56
C GLU A 74 -0.37 1.78 -2.95
N ILE A 75 0.68 2.41 -3.51
CA ILE A 75 2.03 2.46 -2.93
C ILE A 75 2.35 3.93 -2.69
N SER A 76 2.81 4.27 -1.49
CA SER A 76 3.16 5.66 -1.16
C SER A 76 4.54 5.80 -0.58
N PHE A 77 5.20 6.90 -0.93
CA PHE A 77 6.48 7.33 -0.37
C PHE A 77 6.35 8.71 0.25
N PHE A 78 7.25 9.03 1.18
CA PHE A 78 7.18 10.22 2.01
C PHE A 78 8.40 11.12 1.82
N ASN A 79 8.22 12.42 2.02
CA ASN A 79 9.27 13.43 2.04
C ASN A 79 8.99 14.39 3.20
N THR A 80 9.31 13.94 4.40
CA THR A 80 9.06 14.64 5.67
C THR A 80 10.32 14.84 6.51
N GLN A 81 11.42 14.13 6.22
CA GLN A 81 12.63 14.14 7.05
C GLN A 81 13.75 15.07 6.53
N HIS A 82 14.07 15.04 5.23
CA HIS A 82 15.22 15.79 4.69
C HIS A 82 14.87 17.19 4.19
N ASN A 83 14.01 17.30 3.17
CA ASN A 83 13.57 18.57 2.57
C ASN A 83 12.04 18.58 2.40
N PRO A 84 11.28 18.74 3.50
CA PRO A 84 9.86 18.40 3.54
C PRO A 84 9.05 19.16 2.49
N GLY A 85 8.38 18.41 1.60
CA GLY A 85 7.54 18.97 0.53
C GLY A 85 8.27 19.77 -0.55
N GLN A 86 9.60 19.68 -0.63
CA GLN A 86 10.43 20.42 -1.60
C GLN A 86 11.30 19.52 -2.49
N ALA A 87 11.20 18.19 -2.36
CA ALA A 87 11.91 17.25 -3.22
C ALA A 87 11.42 17.37 -4.66
N SER A 88 12.33 17.43 -5.63
CA SER A 88 12.01 17.30 -7.05
C SER A 88 12.52 15.98 -7.58
N PHE A 89 11.68 15.23 -8.28
CA PHE A 89 12.09 13.98 -8.90
C PHE A 89 12.95 14.20 -10.14
N ASP A 90 13.83 13.24 -10.40
CA ASP A 90 14.38 13.01 -11.73
C ASP A 90 13.19 12.82 -12.68
N THR A 91 13.17 13.56 -13.78
CA THR A 91 12.09 13.41 -14.75
C THR A 91 12.42 12.24 -15.66
N ALA A 92 11.71 11.13 -15.50
CA ALA A 92 11.95 9.88 -16.23
C ALA A 92 10.67 9.05 -16.33
N THR A 93 10.70 8.00 -17.14
CA THR A 93 9.68 6.94 -17.11
C THR A 93 10.02 5.98 -15.99
N TYR A 94 9.06 5.74 -15.11
CA TYR A 94 9.16 4.78 -14.02
C TYR A 94 8.17 3.65 -14.24
N GLU A 95 8.64 2.43 -14.06
CA GLU A 95 7.82 1.23 -13.95
C GLU A 95 7.98 0.69 -12.54
N ILE A 96 6.86 0.40 -11.89
CA ILE A 96 6.82 -0.19 -10.56
C ILE A 96 6.21 -1.57 -10.71
N HIS A 97 6.94 -2.58 -10.28
CA HIS A 97 6.53 -3.97 -10.24
C HIS A 97 6.44 -4.43 -8.79
N LEU A 98 5.56 -5.39 -8.56
CA LEU A 98 5.45 -6.14 -7.32
C LEU A 98 5.53 -7.63 -7.62
N SER A 99 6.25 -8.35 -6.76
CA SER A 99 6.30 -9.82 -6.72
C SER A 99 6.49 -10.29 -5.28
N THR A 100 6.29 -11.57 -5.05
CA THR A 100 6.89 -12.26 -3.91
C THR A 100 8.37 -12.53 -4.19
N THR A 101 9.16 -12.75 -3.14
CA THR A 101 10.56 -13.19 -3.29
C THR A 101 10.96 -14.18 -2.21
N PRO A 102 11.74 -15.22 -2.55
CA PRO A 102 12.33 -16.11 -1.57
C PRO A 102 13.55 -15.49 -0.87
N GLN A 103 14.05 -14.35 -1.36
CA GLN A 103 15.25 -13.74 -0.80
C GLN A 103 14.93 -13.11 0.57
N PRO A 104 15.81 -13.29 1.57
CA PRO A 104 15.61 -12.67 2.87
C PRO A 104 15.93 -11.16 2.80
N VAL A 105 15.44 -10.43 3.79
CA VAL A 105 15.97 -9.10 4.10
C VAL A 105 17.48 -9.21 4.34
N ASN A 106 18.24 -8.26 3.81
CA ASN A 106 19.71 -8.23 3.75
C ASN A 106 20.34 -9.37 2.90
N GLY A 107 19.56 -10.03 2.04
CA GLY A 107 20.04 -11.11 1.17
C GLY A 107 19.63 -10.99 -0.30
N LEU A 108 19.22 -9.81 -0.76
CA LEU A 108 18.99 -9.57 -2.18
C LEU A 108 20.29 -9.70 -2.98
N ASP A 109 20.23 -10.30 -4.17
CA ASP A 109 21.29 -10.29 -5.14
C ASP A 109 21.53 -8.85 -5.64
N THR A 110 22.76 -8.38 -5.48
CA THR A 110 23.17 -7.00 -5.82
C THR A 110 23.85 -6.91 -7.18
N VAL A 111 23.94 -8.02 -7.90
CA VAL A 111 24.60 -8.16 -9.22
C VAL A 111 23.59 -8.56 -10.28
N ASN A 112 22.79 -9.60 -10.02
CA ASN A 112 21.74 -10.09 -10.89
C ASN A 112 20.37 -9.88 -10.25
N PHE A 113 19.80 -8.69 -10.45
CA PHE A 113 18.51 -8.31 -9.86
C PHE A 113 17.34 -9.20 -10.28
N ASP A 114 17.44 -9.90 -11.41
CA ASP A 114 16.39 -10.84 -11.84
C ASP A 114 16.29 -12.07 -10.92
N ASP A 115 17.37 -12.44 -10.21
CA ASP A 115 17.38 -13.55 -9.25
C ASP A 115 16.63 -13.21 -7.95
N ASN A 116 16.22 -11.94 -7.78
CA ASN A 116 15.38 -11.50 -6.67
C ASN A 116 13.90 -11.59 -6.99
N VAL A 117 13.50 -11.54 -8.26
CA VAL A 117 12.11 -11.40 -8.70
C VAL A 117 11.39 -12.75 -8.63
N GLY A 118 10.18 -12.76 -8.06
CA GLY A 118 9.33 -13.95 -8.01
C GLY A 118 8.61 -14.25 -9.32
N ASP A 119 8.11 -15.48 -9.44
CA ASP A 119 7.35 -15.94 -10.62
C ASP A 119 6.01 -15.21 -10.79
N ASP A 120 5.53 -14.51 -9.76
CA ASP A 120 4.29 -13.73 -9.73
C ASP A 120 4.49 -12.24 -10.06
N ASP A 121 5.63 -11.87 -10.66
CA ASP A 121 5.92 -10.50 -11.08
C ASP A 121 4.80 -9.87 -11.89
N GLN A 122 4.38 -8.69 -11.42
CA GLN A 122 3.30 -7.93 -12.02
C GLN A 122 3.66 -6.45 -12.09
N LEU A 123 3.56 -5.90 -13.29
CA LEU A 123 3.56 -4.44 -13.48
C LEU A 123 2.39 -3.84 -12.69
N PHE A 124 2.73 -3.04 -11.68
CA PHE A 124 1.78 -2.35 -10.82
C PHE A 124 1.43 -0.97 -11.38
N PHE A 125 2.44 -0.19 -11.79
CA PHE A 125 2.29 1.17 -12.30
C PHE A 125 3.34 1.48 -13.38
N THR A 126 2.99 2.29 -14.37
CA THR A 126 3.95 2.88 -15.32
C THR A 126 3.58 4.33 -15.64
N GLY A 127 4.56 5.21 -15.76
CA GLY A 127 4.33 6.59 -16.18
C GLY A 127 5.58 7.47 -16.15
N VAL A 128 5.49 8.62 -16.82
CA VAL A 128 6.49 9.67 -16.69
C VAL A 128 6.23 10.43 -15.39
N ILE A 129 7.22 10.42 -14.51
CA ILE A 129 7.18 11.13 -13.23
C ILE A 129 8.25 12.23 -13.29
N GLY A 130 7.95 13.40 -12.73
CA GLY A 130 8.90 14.50 -12.61
C GLY A 130 8.33 15.67 -11.79
N GLY A 131 9.16 16.68 -11.55
CA GLY A 131 8.78 17.89 -10.83
C GLY A 131 8.77 17.76 -9.31
N VAL A 132 8.29 18.82 -8.64
CA VAL A 132 8.28 18.91 -7.17
C VAL A 132 7.16 18.05 -6.60
N MET A 133 7.50 17.19 -5.63
CA MET A 133 6.52 16.42 -4.86
C MET A 133 6.18 17.12 -3.54
N GLY A 134 4.96 16.85 -3.05
CA GLY A 134 4.55 17.23 -1.70
C GLY A 134 5.22 16.38 -0.62
N MET A 135 4.65 16.37 0.59
CA MET A 135 5.15 15.54 1.69
C MET A 135 4.92 14.03 1.48
N ARG A 136 4.09 13.68 0.49
CA ARG A 136 3.73 12.32 0.14
C ARG A 136 3.46 12.25 -1.36
N ILE A 137 3.84 11.14 -1.98
CA ILE A 137 3.32 10.73 -3.29
C ILE A 137 2.66 9.37 -3.16
N THR A 138 1.59 9.15 -3.91
CA THR A 138 0.86 7.89 -3.97
C THR A 138 0.72 7.46 -5.43
N PHE A 139 1.17 6.24 -5.71
CA PHE A 139 0.96 5.56 -6.98
C PHE A 139 -0.25 4.65 -6.85
N VAL A 140 -1.23 4.84 -7.72
CA VAL A 140 -2.40 3.98 -7.84
C VAL A 140 -2.14 3.02 -9.00
N GLY A 141 -2.15 1.72 -8.71
CA GLY A 141 -1.82 0.68 -9.67
C GLY A 141 -3.02 -0.17 -10.07
N VAL A 142 -2.74 -1.25 -10.80
CA VAL A 142 -3.74 -2.23 -11.25
C VAL A 142 -4.24 -3.18 -10.15
N GLY A 143 -3.65 -3.13 -8.96
CA GLY A 143 -3.92 -4.03 -7.85
C GLY A 143 -3.02 -5.27 -7.88
N PHE A 144 -2.35 -5.58 -6.76
CA PHE A 144 -1.51 -6.76 -6.60
C PHE A 144 -1.98 -7.57 -5.39
N SER A 145 -2.24 -8.86 -5.57
CA SER A 145 -2.67 -9.75 -4.48
C SER A 145 -1.44 -10.33 -3.80
N TYR A 146 -1.10 -9.81 -2.62
CA TYR A 146 0.06 -10.26 -1.86
C TYR A 146 -0.36 -11.23 -0.74
N ASP A 147 0.25 -12.42 -0.75
CA ASP A 147 0.14 -13.41 0.32
C ASP A 147 1.49 -13.52 1.07
N PRO A 148 1.57 -13.09 2.34
CA PRO A 148 2.81 -13.19 3.11
C PRO A 148 3.23 -14.62 3.44
N GLU A 149 2.37 -15.64 3.24
CA GLU A 149 2.75 -17.04 3.36
C GLU A 149 3.61 -17.54 2.18
N GLU A 150 3.56 -16.87 1.02
CA GLU A 150 4.30 -17.24 -0.19
C GLU A 150 5.70 -16.61 -0.27
N GLY A 151 6.01 -15.63 0.59
CA GLY A 151 7.34 -15.03 0.67
C GLY A 151 7.35 -13.55 1.08
N ASN A 152 8.54 -12.96 1.09
CA ASN A 152 8.68 -11.51 1.31
C ASN A 152 8.11 -10.74 0.13
N LEU A 153 7.64 -9.51 0.35
CA LEU A 153 7.19 -8.64 -0.74
C LEU A 153 8.42 -7.98 -1.37
N LEU A 154 8.54 -8.06 -2.70
CA LEU A 154 9.52 -7.31 -3.47
C LEU A 154 8.85 -6.15 -4.21
N LEU A 155 9.37 -4.95 -3.98
CA LEU A 155 9.14 -3.78 -4.82
C LEU A 155 10.31 -3.64 -5.78
N ASP A 156 10.02 -3.61 -7.08
CA ASP A 156 11.03 -3.38 -8.12
C ASP A 156 10.66 -2.15 -8.95
N ILE A 157 11.56 -1.17 -8.98
CA ILE A 157 11.37 0.09 -9.67
C ILE A 157 12.41 0.20 -10.78
N LEU A 158 11.94 0.19 -12.01
CA LEU A 158 12.75 0.46 -13.19
C LEU A 158 12.61 1.92 -13.60
N LYS A 159 13.74 2.54 -13.92
CA LYS A 159 13.84 3.93 -14.37
C LYS A 159 14.46 3.95 -15.77
N SER A 160 13.78 4.58 -16.72
CA SER A 160 14.25 4.71 -18.09
C SER A 160 13.95 6.08 -18.68
N GLY A 161 14.67 6.44 -19.76
CA GLY A 161 14.40 7.66 -20.52
C GLY A 161 14.60 8.95 -19.73
N SER A 162 15.65 9.04 -18.89
CA SER A 162 15.93 10.23 -18.07
C SER A 162 15.97 11.51 -18.93
N LEU A 163 15.14 12.49 -18.56
CA LEU A 163 14.97 13.76 -19.26
C LEU A 163 15.63 14.93 -18.53
N SER A 164 15.67 14.87 -17.19
CA SER A 164 16.35 15.87 -16.35
C SER A 164 16.57 15.37 -14.93
N ASP A 165 17.62 15.88 -14.28
CA ASP A 165 17.92 15.55 -12.89
C ASP A 165 17.07 16.36 -11.91
N GLY A 166 16.65 15.70 -10.83
CA GLY A 166 16.02 16.24 -9.65
C GLY A 166 16.93 16.14 -8.42
N ASN A 167 16.39 16.51 -7.27
CA ASN A 167 17.09 16.56 -5.99
C ASN A 167 16.31 15.87 -4.87
N ALA A 168 15.47 14.89 -5.23
CA ALA A 168 14.64 14.20 -4.26
C ALA A 168 15.50 13.38 -3.29
N PHE A 169 15.19 13.54 -2.00
CA PHE A 169 15.63 12.68 -0.91
C PHE A 169 14.38 12.33 -0.11
N LEU A 170 13.92 11.10 -0.25
CA LEU A 170 12.71 10.62 0.40
C LEU A 170 13.02 10.06 1.78
N ASP A 171 11.99 9.95 2.60
CA ASP A 171 12.09 9.35 3.92
C ASP A 171 12.61 7.92 3.79
N ALA A 172 13.61 7.61 4.59
CA ALA A 172 14.34 6.36 4.51
C ALA A 172 14.83 5.94 5.89
N ARG A 173 15.13 4.65 6.01
CA ARG A 173 16.01 4.13 7.06
C ARG A 173 17.36 3.86 6.41
N ASN A 174 18.40 4.45 6.96
CA ASN A 174 19.72 4.53 6.33
C ASN A 174 20.75 3.79 7.20
N GLY A 175 20.76 2.46 7.12
CA GLY A 175 21.54 1.58 7.99
C GLY A 175 20.86 1.30 9.33
N THR A 176 19.52 1.41 9.36
CA THR A 176 18.70 1.30 10.57
C THR A 176 17.38 0.55 10.33
N PHE A 177 17.21 -0.05 9.13
CA PHE A 177 16.01 -0.79 8.78
C PHE A 177 15.96 -2.18 9.47
N GLY A 178 17.11 -2.72 9.90
CA GLY A 178 17.19 -4.01 10.57
C GLY A 178 16.68 -5.15 9.69
N ASP A 179 15.83 -6.01 10.27
CA ASP A 179 15.25 -7.19 9.60
C ASP A 179 13.90 -6.90 8.92
N ASP A 180 13.42 -5.65 8.94
CA ASP A 180 12.11 -5.27 8.40
C ASP A 180 12.18 -5.07 6.87
N SER A 181 13.28 -4.52 6.35
CA SER A 181 13.48 -4.28 4.91
C SER A 181 14.94 -4.05 4.56
N SER A 182 15.29 -4.26 3.29
CA SER A 182 16.59 -3.90 2.70
C SER A 182 16.43 -3.65 1.21
N ARG A 183 17.46 -3.11 0.56
CA ARG A 183 17.42 -2.76 -0.87
C ARG A 183 18.59 -3.32 -1.66
N ALA A 184 18.41 -3.44 -2.97
CA ALA A 184 19.45 -3.72 -3.95
C ALA A 184 19.24 -2.81 -5.16
N HIS A 185 20.30 -2.22 -5.69
CA HIS A 185 20.16 -1.24 -6.78
C HIS A 185 21.49 -0.98 -7.51
N ASP A 186 21.44 -0.39 -8.71
CA ASP A 186 22.62 -0.04 -9.53
C ASP A 186 23.04 1.44 -9.41
N PHE A 187 22.49 2.18 -8.46
CA PHE A 187 22.79 3.61 -8.25
C PHE A 187 24.05 3.88 -7.40
N GLY A 188 24.65 2.87 -6.77
CA GLY A 188 25.76 3.09 -5.83
C GLY A 188 25.95 1.94 -4.85
N SER A 189 26.24 2.26 -3.59
CA SER A 189 26.42 1.32 -2.48
C SER A 189 25.25 1.40 -1.48
N GLU A 190 25.41 0.76 -0.31
CA GLU A 190 24.47 0.82 0.84
C GLU A 190 23.19 0.02 0.62
N PHE A 191 23.28 -1.30 0.78
CA PHE A 191 22.20 -2.26 0.50
C PHE A 191 21.50 -2.77 1.76
N GLU A 192 22.30 -3.20 2.75
CA GLU A 192 21.82 -3.87 3.98
C GLU A 192 21.29 -2.86 5.01
N GLU A 193 20.07 -3.08 5.52
CA GLU A 193 19.39 -2.18 6.46
C GLU A 193 19.15 -0.76 5.90
N TRP A 194 19.16 -0.63 4.56
CA TRP A 194 18.79 0.59 3.85
C TRP A 194 17.50 0.41 3.07
N GLY A 195 16.68 1.45 3.01
CA GLY A 195 15.44 1.41 2.24
C GLY A 195 14.59 2.65 2.42
N LEU A 196 13.66 2.83 1.50
CA LEU A 196 12.63 3.86 1.57
C LEU A 196 11.57 3.50 2.60
N VAL A 197 11.01 4.51 3.25
CA VAL A 197 9.76 4.38 4.01
C VAL A 197 8.62 4.28 3.00
N THR A 198 7.89 3.18 3.07
CA THR A 198 6.87 2.82 2.08
C THR A 198 5.58 2.45 2.76
N GLU A 199 4.45 2.89 2.20
CA GLU A 199 3.13 2.47 2.62
C GLU A 199 2.41 1.72 1.50
N PHE A 200 1.83 0.58 1.85
CA PHE A 200 0.97 -0.24 1.00
C PHE A 200 -0.46 -0.15 1.51
N SER A 201 -1.43 0.11 0.64
CA SER A 201 -2.84 0.10 1.02
C SER A 201 -3.76 -0.45 -0.06
N ASP A 202 -4.97 -0.85 0.35
CA ASP A 202 -6.05 -1.30 -0.55
C ASP A 202 -6.86 -0.15 -1.20
N GLY A 203 -6.45 1.12 -1.01
CA GLY A 203 -6.98 2.25 -1.78
C GLY A 203 -8.35 2.81 -1.33
N GLN A 204 -8.74 2.61 -0.07
CA GLN A 204 -9.98 3.19 0.49
C GLN A 204 -9.79 4.60 1.10
N ASN A 205 -8.67 5.29 0.88
CA ASN A 205 -8.35 6.57 1.53
C ASN A 205 -9.12 7.81 0.99
N ASN A 206 -10.16 7.63 0.17
CA ASN A 206 -11.07 8.70 -0.22
C ASN A 206 -12.37 8.65 0.59
N ASN A 207 -12.37 9.37 1.70
CA ASN A 207 -13.52 9.84 2.48
C ASN A 207 -14.85 9.93 1.68
N VAL A 208 -15.72 8.91 1.72
CA VAL A 208 -17.08 8.88 2.32
C VAL A 208 -17.55 7.42 2.22
N VAL A 209 -17.44 6.64 3.31
CA VAL A 209 -18.28 5.43 3.41
C VAL A 209 -19.68 5.95 3.76
N PRO A 210 -20.72 5.77 2.93
CA PRO A 210 -22.07 6.05 3.37
C PRO A 210 -22.28 5.20 4.61
N GLU A 211 -22.61 5.82 5.75
CA GLU A 211 -23.13 5.07 6.88
C GLU A 211 -24.16 4.11 6.30
N PRO A 212 -23.97 2.78 6.46
CA PRO A 212 -24.82 1.85 5.76
C PRO A 212 -26.24 2.21 6.19
N SER A 213 -27.14 2.24 5.22
CA SER A 213 -28.54 2.62 5.39
C SER A 213 -29.27 1.80 6.48
N THR A 214 -28.57 0.88 7.15
CA THR A 214 -28.82 0.29 8.47
C THR A 214 -29.39 1.24 9.52
N PHE A 215 -28.91 2.49 9.70
CA PHE A 215 -29.55 3.41 10.66
C PHE A 215 -30.93 3.88 10.19
N LEU A 216 -31.06 4.16 8.90
CA LEU A 216 -32.33 4.51 8.25
C LEU A 216 -33.31 3.32 8.26
N LEU A 217 -32.81 2.10 8.05
CA LEU A 217 -33.58 0.86 8.02
C LEU A 217 -33.95 0.38 9.43
N LEU A 218 -33.05 0.53 10.40
CA LEU A 218 -33.32 0.30 11.83
C LEU A 218 -34.33 1.32 12.34
N GLY A 219 -34.16 2.60 11.99
CA GLY A 219 -35.11 3.66 12.30
C GLY A 219 -36.48 3.41 11.68
N ALA A 220 -36.53 3.10 10.38
CA ALA A 220 -37.78 2.76 9.68
C ALA A 220 -38.42 1.46 10.22
N GLY A 221 -37.60 0.47 10.59
CA GLY A 221 -38.04 -0.78 11.20
C GLY A 221 -38.67 -0.57 12.58
N LEU A 222 -38.04 0.22 13.45
CA LEU A 222 -38.57 0.57 14.77
C LEU A 222 -39.87 1.39 14.65
N VAL A 223 -39.94 2.33 13.71
CA VAL A 223 -41.18 3.08 13.43
C VAL A 223 -42.28 2.16 12.90
N GLY A 224 -41.96 1.25 11.98
CA GLY A 224 -42.91 0.25 11.45
C GLY A 224 -43.46 -0.68 12.54
N VAL A 225 -42.60 -1.16 13.45
CA VAL A 225 -43.02 -1.97 14.60
C VAL A 225 -43.89 -1.17 15.57
N GLY A 226 -43.57 0.11 15.82
CA GLY A 226 -44.39 1.01 16.64
C GLY A 226 -45.80 1.24 16.07
N LEU A 227 -45.91 1.42 14.75
CA LEU A 227 -47.18 1.59 14.05
C LEU A 227 -48.03 0.31 14.06
N LEU A 228 -47.42 -0.87 13.91
CA LEU A 228 -48.11 -2.15 14.01
C LEU A 228 -48.65 -2.39 15.42
N ARG A 229 -47.88 -2.04 16.47
CA ARG A 229 -48.30 -2.22 17.87
C ARG A 229 -49.54 -1.42 18.25
N LYS A 230 -49.73 -0.23 17.67
CA LYS A 230 -50.89 0.64 17.93
C LYS A 230 -52.20 0.12 17.30
N LYS A 231 -52.10 -0.74 16.28
CA LYS A 231 -53.24 -1.29 15.53
C LYS A 231 -53.85 -2.55 16.18
N PHE A 232 -53.13 -3.19 17.11
CA PHE A 232 -53.58 -4.38 17.84
C PHE A 232 -54.06 -4.09 19.27
N THR A 233 -53.94 -2.85 19.74
CA THR A 233 -54.41 -2.39 21.06
C THR A 233 -55.64 -1.48 21.00
N SER A 234 -56.24 -1.35 19.81
CA SER A 234 -57.58 -0.78 19.60
C SER A 234 -58.54 -1.86 19.13
#